data_AF-A0A937P4M8-F1
#
_entry.id   AF-A0A937P4M8-F1
#
_cell.length_a   1.000
_cell.length_b   1.000
_cell.length_c   1.000
_cell.angle_alpha   90.00
_cell.angle_beta   90.00
_cell.angle_gamma   90.00
#
_symmetry.space_group_name_H-M   'P 1'
#
loop_
_entity.id
_entity.type
_entity.pdbx_description
1 polymer ?
#
loop_
_entity_poly.entity_id
_entity_poly.type
_entity_poly.pdbx_seq_one_letter_code
_entity_poly.pdbx_strand_id
1 'polypeptide(L)'
;MISPLLKLLAASGEESSILYYYFFLRSLTPPQAAGKRVSEFGEANALAGFNHLLIPFLIGIFLAVNMGGSGTAPSFSAAYGANILRKSVIPGFFGIMVFAGALIAGKATATTVGKELLPAEMMSFSLVSIILFSVAVSLFIANLIGIPQSTSQATILAVTGPACYFSVLNERKLLLEIIP
;
A
#
# COMPACT_ATOMS: atom_id res chain seq x y z
N MET A 1 3.27 19.62 14.85
CA MET A 1 4.71 19.30 14.74
C MET A 1 4.83 17.90 14.13
N ILE A 2 4.98 17.78 12.81
CA ILE A 2 4.99 16.48 12.11
C ILE A 2 6.31 15.77 12.46
N SER A 3 6.24 14.54 12.98
CA SER A 3 7.43 13.81 13.39
C SER A 3 8.36 13.59 12.18
N PRO A 4 9.69 13.73 12.34
CA PRO A 4 10.66 13.46 11.27
C PRO A 4 10.52 12.05 10.68
N LEU A 5 10.05 11.09 11.48
CA LEU A 5 9.80 9.71 11.10
C LEU A 5 8.73 9.58 10.00
N LEU A 6 7.66 10.39 10.06
CA LEU A 6 6.58 10.36 9.08
C LEU A 6 7.00 10.94 7.71
N LYS A 7 7.89 11.94 7.72
CA LYS A 7 8.49 12.47 6.48
C LYS A 7 9.42 11.45 5.83
N LEU A 8 10.11 10.64 6.65
CA LEU A 8 10.99 9.57 6.18
C LEU A 8 10.21 8.39 5.57
N LEU A 9 9.08 8.02 6.17
CA LEU A 9 8.14 7.01 5.64
C LEU A 9 7.47 7.49 4.35
N ALA A 10 7.04 8.76 4.27
CA ALA A 10 6.50 9.33 3.03
C ALA A 10 7.50 9.38 1.88
N ALA A 11 8.78 9.58 2.21
CA ALA A 11 9.87 9.55 1.26
C ALA A 11 10.21 8.12 0.80
N SER A 12 9.86 7.08 1.58
CA SER A 12 10.21 5.68 1.27
C SER A 12 9.51 5.12 0.03
N GLY A 13 8.50 5.80 -0.51
CA GLY A 13 7.86 5.42 -1.78
C GLY A 13 7.06 4.11 -1.75
N GLU A 14 6.91 3.47 -0.60
CA GLU A 14 5.98 2.34 -0.44
C GLU A 14 4.53 2.78 -0.68
N GLU A 15 3.75 1.96 -1.39
CA GLU A 15 2.32 2.20 -1.62
C GLU A 15 1.56 2.40 -0.31
N SER A 16 1.87 1.59 0.70
CA SER A 16 1.38 1.69 2.07
C SER A 16 1.69 3.08 2.65
N SER A 17 2.96 3.49 2.56
CA SER A 17 3.51 4.68 3.22
C SER A 17 3.04 6.00 2.57
N ILE A 18 2.77 6.01 1.26
CA ILE A 18 2.21 7.14 0.54
C ILE A 18 0.72 7.31 0.84
N LEU A 19 -0.06 6.22 0.85
CA LEU A 19 -1.45 6.23 1.31
C LEU A 19 -1.51 6.74 2.76
N TYR A 20 -0.64 6.23 3.63
CA TYR A 20 -0.46 6.71 5.00
C TYR A 20 -0.19 8.20 5.11
N TYR A 21 0.76 8.70 4.34
CA TYR A 21 1.12 10.11 4.34
C TYR A 21 -0.02 10.98 3.83
N TYR A 22 -0.68 10.57 2.74
CA TYR A 22 -1.84 11.28 2.19
C TYR A 22 -3.01 11.32 3.19
N PHE A 23 -3.30 10.21 3.87
CA PHE A 23 -4.34 10.16 4.92
C PHE A 23 -3.98 10.97 6.16
N PHE A 24 -2.74 10.90 6.62
CA PHE A 24 -2.26 11.70 7.73
C PHE A 24 -2.37 13.20 7.42
N LEU A 25 -1.95 13.63 6.22
CA LEU A 25 -2.12 15.02 5.79
C LEU A 25 -3.60 15.42 5.70
N ARG A 26 -4.48 14.54 5.21
CA ARG A 26 -5.92 14.77 5.15
C ARG A 26 -6.58 14.83 6.53
N SER A 27 -6.13 14.02 7.51
CA SER A 27 -6.59 14.11 8.90
C SER A 27 -6.18 15.40 9.60
N LEU A 28 -5.11 16.05 9.12
CA LEU A 28 -4.63 17.35 9.60
C LEU A 28 -5.29 18.54 8.88
N THR A 29 -6.03 18.30 7.78
CA THR A 29 -6.77 19.34 7.06
C THR A 29 -8.26 19.22 7.39
N PRO A 30 -8.84 20.12 8.21
CA PRO A 30 -10.24 20.03 8.56
C PRO A 30 -11.13 20.18 7.31
N PRO A 31 -12.27 19.47 7.24
CA PRO A 31 -13.21 19.59 6.13
C PRO A 31 -13.71 21.04 6.04
N GLN A 32 -13.53 21.66 4.88
CA GLN A 32 -14.12 22.97 4.57
C GLN A 32 -15.61 22.79 4.29
N ALA A 33 -16.43 22.65 5.34
CA ALA A 33 -17.88 22.70 5.23
C ALA A 33 -18.46 23.51 6.39
N ALA A 34 -18.87 24.73 6.04
CA ALA A 34 -19.92 25.57 6.61
C ALA A 34 -20.25 25.41 8.11
N GLY A 35 -19.83 26.42 8.89
CA GLY A 35 -20.73 27.14 9.79
C GLY A 35 -21.32 26.40 10.98
N LYS A 36 -20.71 26.64 12.15
CA LYS A 36 -21.30 26.51 13.50
C LYS A 36 -21.64 25.10 13.99
N ARG A 37 -20.60 24.30 14.28
CA ARG A 37 -20.56 23.33 15.41
C ARG A 37 -19.16 22.73 15.63
N VAL A 38 -18.11 23.56 15.57
CA VAL A 38 -16.71 23.10 15.44
C VAL A 38 -15.92 23.16 16.75
N SER A 39 -16.43 23.76 17.83
CA SER A 39 -15.61 23.99 19.04
C SER A 39 -15.49 22.80 20.00
N GLU A 40 -16.44 21.86 20.03
CA GLU A 40 -16.39 20.70 20.96
C GLU A 40 -15.95 19.39 20.29
N PHE A 41 -15.94 19.34 18.96
CA PHE A 41 -15.61 18.14 18.19
C PHE A 41 -14.11 18.03 17.83
N GLY A 42 -13.33 19.10 18.08
CA GLY A 42 -11.95 19.26 17.59
C GLY A 42 -10.87 18.60 18.43
N GLU A 43 -11.03 18.49 19.75
CA GLU A 43 -9.96 17.97 20.63
C GLU A 43 -10.04 16.44 20.86
N ALA A 44 -11.25 15.86 20.91
CA ALA A 44 -11.43 14.41 21.07
C ALA A 44 -10.96 13.59 19.85
N ASN A 45 -10.97 14.18 18.65
CA ASN A 45 -10.61 13.50 17.40
C ASN A 45 -9.11 13.46 17.10
N ALA A 46 -8.29 14.29 17.75
CA ALA A 46 -6.84 14.27 17.54
C ALA A 46 -6.18 13.03 18.14
N LEU A 47 -6.70 12.51 19.26
CA LEU A 47 -6.26 11.25 19.88
C LEU A 47 -6.96 10.04 19.26
N ALA A 48 -8.21 10.17 18.81
CA ALA A 48 -8.91 9.11 18.06
C ALA A 48 -8.31 8.89 16.65
N GLY A 49 -7.83 9.94 15.99
CA GLY A 49 -7.20 9.87 14.68
C GLY A 49 -5.93 8.99 14.65
N PHE A 50 -5.22 8.86 15.76
CA PHE A 50 -4.08 7.93 15.89
C PHE A 50 -4.52 6.47 15.94
N ASN A 51 -5.63 6.17 16.64
CA ASN A 51 -6.20 4.81 16.72
C ASN A 51 -6.74 4.35 15.37
N HIS A 52 -7.36 5.27 14.62
CA HIS A 52 -7.77 5.07 13.24
C HIS A 52 -6.62 5.19 12.25
N LEU A 53 -5.35 5.04 12.63
CA LEU A 53 -4.25 4.82 11.67
C LEU A 53 -3.52 3.49 11.95
N LEU A 54 -3.70 2.91 13.13
CA LEU A 54 -3.01 1.68 13.52
C LEU A 54 -3.41 0.48 12.66
N ILE A 55 -4.69 0.36 12.29
CA ILE A 55 -5.20 -0.84 11.63
C ILE A 55 -4.57 -1.08 10.24
N PRO A 56 -4.67 -0.18 9.25
CA PRO A 56 -4.05 -0.39 7.96
C PRO A 56 -2.52 -0.33 8.05
N PHE A 57 -1.94 0.09 9.18
CA PHE A 57 -0.51 0.28 9.33
C PHE A 57 0.08 -1.08 9.65
N LEU A 58 -0.57 -1.78 10.59
CA LEU A 58 -0.33 -3.19 10.83
C LEU A 58 -0.61 -4.02 9.58
N ILE A 59 -1.70 -3.75 8.86
CA ILE A 59 -1.98 -4.42 7.58
C ILE A 59 -0.90 -4.10 6.54
N GLY A 60 -0.44 -2.86 6.45
CA GLY A 60 0.61 -2.41 5.54
C GLY A 60 1.95 -3.08 5.84
N ILE A 61 2.32 -3.21 7.11
CA ILE A 61 3.50 -3.99 7.53
C ILE A 61 3.33 -5.46 7.11
N PHE A 62 2.16 -6.04 7.37
CA PHE A 62 1.88 -7.43 7.00
C PHE A 62 1.97 -7.61 5.47
N LEU A 63 1.44 -6.68 4.69
CA LEU A 63 1.57 -6.66 3.23
C LEU A 63 3.03 -6.57 2.80
N ALA A 64 3.82 -5.65 3.36
CA ALA A 64 5.23 -5.45 3.02
C ALA A 64 6.06 -6.73 3.26
N VAL A 65 5.84 -7.42 4.38
CA VAL A 65 6.49 -8.70 4.68
C VAL A 65 6.13 -9.75 3.62
N ASN A 66 4.85 -9.84 3.23
CA ASN A 66 4.39 -10.80 2.23
C ASN A 66 4.88 -10.48 0.81
N MET A 67 4.94 -9.21 0.42
CA MET A 67 5.53 -8.76 -0.84
C MET A 67 7.02 -9.14 -0.90
N GLY A 68 7.74 -8.94 0.20
CA GLY A 68 9.15 -9.30 0.27
C GLY A 68 9.38 -10.81 0.09
N GLY A 69 8.55 -11.63 0.74
CA GLY A 69 8.57 -13.08 0.58
C GLY A 69 8.36 -13.52 -0.88
N SER A 70 7.30 -13.02 -1.52
CA SER A 70 6.93 -13.39 -2.90
C SER A 70 7.97 -12.92 -3.92
N GLY A 71 8.58 -11.75 -3.72
CA GLY A 71 9.54 -11.13 -4.66
C GLY A 71 10.97 -11.64 -4.55
N THR A 72 11.38 -12.20 -3.41
CA THR A 72 12.78 -12.62 -3.19
C THR A 72 13.18 -13.80 -4.08
N ALA A 73 12.35 -14.85 -4.14
CA ALA A 73 12.64 -16.06 -4.90
C ALA A 73 12.84 -15.81 -6.40
N PRO A 74 11.92 -15.16 -7.14
CA PRO A 74 12.12 -14.88 -8.56
C PRO A 74 13.35 -14.00 -8.83
N SER A 75 13.65 -13.05 -7.93
CA SER A 75 14.78 -12.12 -8.08
C SER A 75 16.15 -12.79 -7.93
N PHE A 76 16.25 -13.84 -7.11
CA PHE A 76 17.54 -14.47 -6.76
C PHE A 76 17.66 -15.95 -7.12
N SER A 77 16.62 -16.58 -7.66
CA SER A 77 16.61 -18.01 -8.00
C SER A 77 17.79 -18.43 -8.89
N ALA A 78 18.08 -17.67 -9.95
CA ALA A 78 19.18 -17.96 -10.85
C ALA A 78 20.56 -17.81 -10.18
N ALA A 79 20.78 -16.72 -9.42
CA ALA A 79 22.05 -16.47 -8.75
C ALA A 79 22.31 -17.46 -7.61
N TYR A 80 21.26 -17.86 -6.88
CA TYR A 80 21.32 -18.91 -5.87
C TYR A 80 21.56 -20.28 -6.52
N GLY A 81 20.82 -20.61 -7.59
CA GLY A 81 20.96 -21.87 -8.32
C GLY A 81 22.33 -22.06 -8.99
N ALA A 82 22.96 -20.96 -9.44
CA ALA A 82 24.32 -20.96 -9.97
C ALA A 82 25.42 -20.96 -8.88
N ASN A 83 25.06 -21.07 -7.59
CA ASN A 83 25.97 -21.00 -6.44
C ASN A 83 26.80 -19.69 -6.35
N ILE A 84 26.32 -18.61 -6.97
CA ILE A 84 26.97 -17.29 -6.92
C ILE A 84 26.67 -16.61 -5.57
N LEU A 85 25.44 -16.75 -5.07
CA LEU A 85 25.00 -16.16 -3.81
C LEU A 85 24.57 -17.21 -2.80
N ARG A 86 24.92 -16.98 -1.53
CA ARG A 86 24.48 -17.83 -0.41
C ARG A 86 23.09 -17.42 0.07
N LYS A 87 22.28 -18.40 0.48
CA LYS A 87 20.91 -18.15 0.99
C LYS A 87 20.86 -17.14 2.13
N SER A 88 21.88 -17.09 2.99
CA SER A 88 21.93 -16.20 4.16
C SER A 88 22.07 -14.71 3.81
N VAL A 89 22.67 -14.36 2.66
CA VAL A 89 22.90 -12.95 2.29
C VAL A 89 21.73 -12.35 1.49
N ILE A 90 20.92 -13.21 0.86
CA ILE A 90 19.84 -12.80 -0.05
C ILE A 90 18.84 -11.86 0.63
N PRO A 91 18.28 -12.15 1.83
CA PRO A 91 17.27 -11.27 2.43
C PRO A 91 17.79 -9.87 2.72
N GLY A 92 19.03 -9.76 3.22
CA GLY A 92 19.65 -8.47 3.51
C GLY A 92 19.89 -7.65 2.23
N PHE A 93 20.46 -8.27 1.20
CA PHE A 93 20.73 -7.58 -0.06
C PHE A 93 19.44 -7.18 -0.78
N PHE A 94 18.44 -8.07 -0.82
CA PHE A 94 17.12 -7.76 -1.37
C PHE A 94 16.46 -6.58 -0.64
N GLY A 95 16.47 -6.57 0.70
CA GLY A 95 15.90 -5.47 1.48
C GLY A 95 16.52 -4.11 1.16
N ILE A 96 17.85 -4.04 1.03
CA ILE A 96 18.56 -2.80 0.66
C ILE A 96 18.16 -2.33 -0.74
N MET A 97 18.11 -3.25 -1.72
CA MET A 97 17.75 -2.91 -3.10
C MET A 97 16.29 -2.48 -3.22
N VAL A 98 15.36 -3.16 -2.53
CA VAL A 98 13.94 -2.78 -2.49
C VAL A 98 13.77 -1.41 -1.84
N PHE A 99 14.44 -1.17 -0.72
CA PHE A 99 14.39 0.13 -0.05
C PHE A 99 14.91 1.26 -0.96
N ALA A 100 16.03 1.04 -1.65
CA ALA A 100 16.56 2.00 -2.61
C ALA A 100 15.60 2.22 -3.80
N GLY A 101 15.03 1.16 -4.36
CA GLY A 101 14.07 1.23 -5.45
C GLY A 101 12.80 1.99 -5.06
N ALA A 102 12.31 1.77 -3.83
CA ALA A 102 11.15 2.45 -3.31
C ALA A 102 11.41 3.97 -3.17
N LEU A 103 12.59 4.38 -2.68
CA LEU A 103 13.01 5.80 -2.63
C LEU A 103 13.08 6.46 -4.01
N ILE A 104 13.58 5.74 -5.03
CA ILE A 104 13.82 6.30 -6.37
C ILE A 104 12.55 6.33 -7.22
N ALA A 105 11.76 5.25 -7.21
CA ALA A 105 10.71 4.99 -8.20
C ALA A 105 9.31 4.75 -7.60
N GLY A 106 9.17 4.67 -6.27
CA GLY A 106 7.91 4.28 -5.64
C GLY A 106 6.73 5.25 -5.86
N LYS A 107 7.03 6.53 -6.12
CA LYS A 107 6.02 7.59 -6.30
C LYS A 107 5.11 7.38 -7.52
N ALA A 108 5.64 6.81 -8.61
CA ALA A 108 4.87 6.61 -9.85
C ALA A 108 3.79 5.52 -9.67
N THR A 109 4.15 4.40 -9.02
CA THR A 109 3.24 3.25 -8.81
C THR A 109 2.10 3.62 -7.87
N ALA A 110 2.40 4.27 -6.74
CA ALA A 110 1.39 4.71 -5.79
C ALA A 110 0.40 5.72 -6.40
N THR A 111 0.86 6.56 -7.34
CA THR A 111 -0.03 7.50 -8.05
C THR A 111 -0.96 6.77 -9.01
N THR A 112 -0.47 5.75 -9.71
CA THR A 112 -1.24 4.99 -10.71
C THR A 112 -2.34 4.16 -10.03
N VAL A 113 -1.99 3.38 -9.00
CA VAL A 113 -2.95 2.57 -8.25
C VAL A 113 -3.96 3.45 -7.49
N GLY A 114 -3.49 4.56 -6.91
CA GLY A 114 -4.31 5.39 -6.03
C GLY A 114 -5.24 6.40 -6.73
N LYS A 115 -4.97 6.79 -7.98
CA LYS A 115 -5.78 7.80 -8.68
C LYS A 115 -6.53 7.27 -9.90
N GLU A 116 -6.06 6.20 -10.52
CA GLU A 116 -6.60 5.78 -11.81
C GLU A 116 -7.64 4.65 -11.72
N LEU A 117 -7.69 3.93 -10.60
CA LEU A 117 -8.60 2.80 -10.40
C LEU A 117 -9.79 3.11 -9.50
N LEU A 118 -9.63 4.03 -8.54
CA LEU A 118 -10.70 4.50 -7.65
C LEU A 118 -10.61 6.02 -7.47
N PRO A 119 -11.74 6.74 -7.48
CA PRO A 119 -11.75 8.17 -7.17
C PRO A 119 -11.20 8.44 -5.76
N ALA A 120 -10.30 9.43 -5.64
CA ALA A 120 -9.67 9.78 -4.36
C ALA A 120 -10.68 10.24 -3.29
N GLU A 121 -11.88 10.68 -3.70
CA GLU A 121 -12.96 11.02 -2.76
C GLU A 121 -13.55 9.78 -2.07
N MET A 122 -13.50 8.60 -2.71
CA MET A 122 -14.06 7.33 -2.20
C MET A 122 -13.08 6.54 -1.34
N MET A 123 -11.79 6.89 -1.39
CA MET A 123 -10.72 6.27 -0.60
C MET A 123 -10.87 6.61 0.89
N SER A 124 -11.80 5.94 1.56
CA SER A 124 -11.96 5.99 3.01
C SER A 124 -10.99 5.04 3.70
N PHE A 125 -10.73 5.29 4.98
CA PHE A 125 -9.87 4.44 5.80
C PHE A 125 -10.28 2.96 5.82
N SER A 126 -11.58 2.68 5.98
CA SER A 126 -12.11 1.31 5.96
C SER A 126 -11.89 0.65 4.60
N LEU A 127 -12.16 1.38 3.51
CA LEU A 127 -12.02 0.85 2.16
C LEU A 127 -10.56 0.51 1.85
N VAL A 128 -9.62 1.40 2.19
CA VAL A 128 -8.19 1.15 2.00
C VAL A 128 -7.71 -0.01 2.87
N SER A 129 -8.19 -0.12 4.10
CA SER A 129 -7.88 -1.26 4.97
C SER A 129 -8.32 -2.59 4.36
N ILE A 130 -9.54 -2.63 3.78
CA ILE A 130 -10.08 -3.82 3.12
C ILE A 130 -9.23 -4.19 1.90
N ILE A 131 -8.86 -3.22 1.06
CA ILE A 131 -8.01 -3.47 -0.12
C ILE A 131 -6.66 -4.03 0.32
N LEU A 132 -5.94 -3.33 1.19
CA LEU A 132 -4.61 -3.76 1.65
C LEU A 132 -4.66 -5.14 2.31
N PHE A 133 -5.70 -5.41 3.11
CA PHE A 133 -5.88 -6.70 3.76
C PHE A 133 -6.14 -7.81 2.75
N SER A 134 -6.96 -7.55 1.73
CA SER A 134 -7.24 -8.50 0.65
C SER A 134 -5.96 -8.88 -0.10
N VAL A 135 -5.11 -7.90 -0.45
CA VAL A 135 -3.82 -8.17 -1.10
C VAL A 135 -2.91 -8.97 -0.17
N ALA A 136 -2.81 -8.56 1.09
CA ALA A 136 -1.92 -9.18 2.06
C ALA A 136 -2.28 -10.65 2.32
N VAL A 137 -3.56 -10.96 2.50
CA VAL A 137 -4.04 -12.34 2.68
C VAL A 137 -3.80 -13.18 1.43
N SER A 138 -4.06 -12.63 0.23
CA SER A 138 -3.80 -13.32 -1.04
C SER A 138 -2.31 -13.70 -1.17
N LEU A 139 -1.42 -12.74 -0.94
CA LEU A 139 0.02 -12.99 -0.98
C LEU A 139 0.48 -13.94 0.13
N PHE A 140 -0.09 -13.83 1.33
CA PHE A 140 0.23 -14.74 2.43
C PHE A 140 -0.11 -16.18 2.09
N ILE A 141 -1.31 -16.43 1.57
CA ILE A 141 -1.73 -17.77 1.15
C ILE A 141 -0.79 -18.27 0.04
N ALA A 142 -0.48 -17.45 -0.96
CA ALA A 142 0.43 -17.81 -2.05
C ALA A 142 1.84 -18.15 -1.55
N ASN A 143 2.37 -17.36 -0.61
CA ASN A 143 3.67 -17.59 0.04
C ASN A 143 3.67 -18.92 0.81
N LEU A 144 2.60 -19.24 1.55
CA LEU A 144 2.49 -20.50 2.29
C LEU A 144 2.51 -21.73 1.38
N ILE A 145 1.88 -21.65 0.21
CA ILE A 145 1.86 -22.74 -0.78
C ILE A 145 3.04 -22.70 -1.76
N GLY A 146 3.94 -21.71 -1.63
CA GLY A 146 5.15 -21.60 -2.43
C GLY A 146 4.94 -21.12 -3.87
N ILE A 147 3.81 -20.47 -4.17
CA ILE A 147 3.54 -19.90 -5.50
C ILE A 147 4.06 -18.46 -5.56
N PRO A 148 4.97 -18.13 -6.51
CA PRO A 148 5.41 -16.76 -6.71
C PRO A 148 4.27 -15.96 -7.35
N GLN A 149 3.55 -15.20 -6.52
CA GLN A 149 2.36 -14.44 -6.95
C GLN A 149 2.71 -13.02 -7.36
N SER A 150 2.04 -12.52 -8.41
CA SER A 150 2.18 -11.14 -8.87
C SER A 150 1.48 -10.17 -7.94
N THR A 151 2.25 -9.38 -7.18
CA THR A 151 1.66 -8.37 -6.30
C THR A 151 0.86 -7.33 -7.07
N SER A 152 1.33 -6.88 -8.23
CA SER A 152 0.61 -5.89 -9.03
C SER A 152 -0.78 -6.39 -9.42
N GLN A 153 -0.90 -7.64 -9.88
CA GLN A 153 -2.20 -8.24 -10.22
C GLN A 153 -3.08 -8.40 -8.98
N ALA A 154 -2.53 -8.86 -7.84
CA ALA A 154 -3.28 -8.96 -6.60
C ALA A 154 -3.85 -7.59 -6.15
N THR A 155 -3.06 -6.52 -6.26
CA THR A 155 -3.50 -5.15 -5.97
C THR A 155 -4.60 -4.69 -6.92
N ILE A 156 -4.44 -4.88 -8.23
CA ILE A 156 -5.45 -4.50 -9.22
C ILE A 156 -6.79 -5.20 -8.95
N LEU A 157 -6.77 -6.51 -8.68
CA LEU A 157 -7.98 -7.28 -8.38
C LEU A 157 -8.63 -6.86 -7.05
N ALA A 158 -7.82 -6.60 -6.02
CA ALA A 158 -8.31 -6.12 -4.74
C ALA A 158 -9.00 -4.75 -4.85
N VAL A 159 -8.50 -3.86 -5.72
CA VAL A 159 -9.12 -2.55 -6.01
C VAL A 159 -10.37 -2.67 -6.88
N THR A 160 -10.37 -3.63 -7.81
CA THR A 160 -11.49 -3.87 -8.74
C THR A 160 -12.77 -4.28 -7.99
N GLY A 161 -12.66 -5.05 -6.90
CA GLY A 161 -13.82 -5.47 -6.09
C GLY A 161 -14.67 -4.30 -5.58
N PRO A 162 -14.11 -3.36 -4.80
CA PRO A 162 -14.80 -2.14 -4.40
C PRO A 162 -15.27 -1.29 -5.57
N ALA A 163 -14.47 -1.13 -6.63
CA ALA A 163 -14.85 -0.35 -7.81
C ALA A 163 -16.11 -0.92 -8.50
N CYS A 164 -16.23 -2.25 -8.57
CA CYS A 164 -17.43 -2.93 -9.04
C CYS A 164 -18.62 -2.70 -8.10
N TYR A 165 -18.41 -2.80 -6.78
CA TYR A 165 -19.46 -2.58 -5.78
C TYR A 165 -20.07 -1.17 -5.87
N PHE A 166 -19.23 -0.14 -6.07
CA PHE A 166 -19.70 1.24 -6.23
C PHE A 166 -20.15 1.58 -7.65
N SER A 167 -20.10 0.63 -8.60
CA SER A 167 -20.45 0.85 -10.01
C SER A 167 -19.63 1.99 -10.68
N VAL A 168 -18.37 2.16 -10.26
CA VAL A 168 -17.44 3.18 -10.79
C VAL A 168 -16.29 2.58 -11.59
N LEU A 169 -16.33 1.27 -11.84
CA LEU A 169 -15.26 0.55 -12.51
C LEU A 169 -15.11 0.98 -13.97
N ASN A 170 -13.90 1.36 -14.37
CA ASN A 170 -13.57 1.57 -15.77
C ASN A 170 -13.07 0.26 -16.40
N GLU A 171 -14.03 -0.56 -16.85
CA GLU A 171 -13.77 -1.89 -17.42
C GLU A 171 -12.85 -1.84 -18.65
N ARG A 172 -13.00 -0.81 -19.50
CA ARG A 172 -12.17 -0.64 -20.69
C ARG A 172 -10.70 -0.50 -20.31
N LYS A 173 -10.41 0.41 -19.38
CA LYS A 173 -9.04 0.66 -18.93
C LYS A 173 -8.46 -0.56 -18.23
N LEU A 174 -9.26 -1.20 -17.36
CA LEU A 174 -8.85 -2.41 -16.65
C LEU A 174 -8.47 -3.53 -17.64
N LEU A 175 -9.36 -3.88 -18.57
CA LEU A 175 -9.18 -5.05 -19.44
C LEU A 175 -8.20 -4.82 -20.59
N LEU A 176 -8.06 -3.58 -21.08
CA LEU A 176 -7.26 -3.29 -22.28
C LEU A 176 -5.90 -2.66 -21.98
N GLU A 177 -5.75 -1.94 -20.85
CA GLU A 177 -4.50 -1.24 -20.52
C GLU A 177 -3.76 -1.87 -19.34
N ILE A 178 -4.49 -2.43 -18.36
CA ILE A 178 -3.90 -2.86 -17.07
C ILE A 178 -3.73 -4.39 -16.96
N ILE A 179 -4.67 -5.17 -17.48
CA ILE A 179 -4.63 -6.64 -17.47
C ILE A 179 -3.84 -7.33 -18.62
N PRO A 180 -3.40 -6.68 -19.72
CA PRO A 180 -2.94 -7.41 -20.91
C PRO A 180 -1.75 -8.36 -20.66
#